data_AF-A0A357C3Z4-F1
#
_entry.id   AF-A0A357C3Z4-F1
#
_cell.length_a   1.000
_cell.length_b   1.000
_cell.length_c   1.000
_cell.angle_alpha   90.00
_cell.angle_beta   90.00
_cell.angle_gamma   90.00
#
_symmetry.space_group_name_H-M   'P 1'
#
loop_
_entity.id
_entity.type
_entity.pdbx_description
1 polymer ?
#
loop_
_entity_poly.entity_id
_entity_poly.type
_entity_poly.pdbx_seq_one_letter_code
_entity_poly.pdbx_strand_id
1 'polypeptide(L)' 'MRNIDITETVADIAYIAGYHKYYSGDSRSDISQYIQWAFEFERLHNHTDWQKADYMLLIEEFAENKIQIEEETSLLLNR' A
#
# COMPACT_ATOMS: atom_id res chain seq x y z
N MET A 1 19.64 -6.31 -9.59
CA MET A 1 18.41 -7.08 -9.42
C MET A 1 17.29 -6.35 -10.14
N ARG A 2 16.42 -7.04 -10.87
CA ARG A 2 15.22 -6.39 -11.42
C ARG A 2 14.36 -5.97 -10.22
N ASN A 3 13.87 -4.74 -10.26
CA ASN A 3 13.04 -4.11 -9.22
C ASN A 3 11.60 -4.68 -9.28
N ILE A 4 11.47 -6.01 -9.29
CA ILE A 4 10.18 -6.73 -9.42
C ILE A 4 9.38 -6.53 -8.13
N ASP A 5 10.06 -6.63 -6.99
CA ASP A 5 9.49 -6.56 -5.64
C ASP A 5 8.68 -5.26 -5.41
N ILE A 6 9.24 -4.10 -5.77
CA ILE A 6 8.51 -2.82 -5.66
C ILE A 6 7.33 -2.74 -6.64
N THR A 7 7.46 -3.30 -7.86
CA THR A 7 6.36 -3.27 -8.84
C THR A 7 5.22 -4.20 -8.46
N GLU A 8 5.51 -5.35 -7.86
CA GLU A 8 4.52 -6.27 -7.31
C GLU A 8 3.85 -5.63 -6.10
N THR A 9 4.61 -5.04 -5.17
CA THR A 9 4.06 -4.32 -4.02
C THR A 9 3.12 -3.19 -4.44
N VAL A 10 3.47 -2.40 -5.47
CA VAL A 10 2.55 -1.37 -6.00
C VAL A 10 1.28 -1.98 -6.57
N ALA A 11 1.38 -3.09 -7.30
CA ALA A 11 0.23 -3.76 -7.89
C ALA A 11 -0.70 -4.35 -6.81
N ASP A 12 -0.14 -4.97 -5.77
CA ASP A 12 -0.87 -5.54 -4.66
C ASP A 12 -1.61 -4.46 -3.87
N ILE A 13 -0.92 -3.37 -3.51
CA ILE A 13 -1.55 -2.23 -2.83
C ILE A 13 -2.70 -1.65 -3.66
N ALA A 14 -2.51 -1.49 -4.98
CA ALA A 14 -3.57 -0.99 -5.86
C ALA A 14 -4.76 -1.96 -5.94
N TYR A 15 -4.50 -3.28 -5.96
CA TYR A 15 -5.54 -4.31 -5.93
C TYR A 15 -6.34 -4.25 -4.63
N ILE A 16 -5.67 -4.19 -3.48
CA ILE A 16 -6.28 -4.12 -2.15
C ILE A 16 -7.11 -2.85 -1.98
N ALA A 17 -6.57 -1.70 -2.39
CA ALA A 17 -7.32 -0.45 -2.36
C ALA A 17 -8.58 -0.50 -3.24
N GLY A 18 -8.48 -1.10 -4.43
CA GLY A 18 -9.64 -1.33 -5.30
C GLY A 18 -10.67 -2.28 -4.70
N TYR A 19 -10.21 -3.37 -4.05
CA TYR A 19 -11.06 -4.32 -3.34
C TYR A 19 -11.86 -3.66 -2.21
N HIS A 20 -11.22 -2.75 -1.46
CA HIS A 20 -11.84 -1.95 -0.40
C HIS A 20 -12.61 -0.73 -0.91
N LYS A 21 -12.67 -0.51 -2.23
CA LYS A 21 -13.33 0.65 -2.87
C LYS A 21 -12.78 2.00 -2.39
N TYR A 22 -11.53 2.03 -1.96
CA TYR A 22 -10.86 3.26 -1.56
C TYR A 22 -10.70 4.17 -2.77
N TYR A 23 -11.10 5.43 -2.60
CA TYR A 23 -10.96 6.47 -3.60
C TYR A 23 -10.96 7.84 -2.91
N SER A 24 -9.86 8.59 -2.98
CA SER A 24 -9.76 9.91 -2.34
C SER A 24 -10.53 11.01 -3.07
N GLY A 25 -11.02 10.73 -4.29
CA GLY A 25 -11.55 11.75 -5.20
C GLY A 25 -10.59 12.12 -6.34
N ASP A 26 -9.32 11.69 -6.26
CA ASP A 26 -8.32 11.86 -7.33
C ASP A 26 -7.45 10.61 -7.50
N SER A 27 -7.70 9.88 -8.59
CA SER A 27 -6.94 8.67 -8.94
C SER A 27 -5.42 8.90 -9.09
N ARG A 28 -4.96 10.10 -9.47
CA ARG A 28 -3.53 10.39 -9.61
C ARG A 28 -2.87 10.59 -8.25
N SER A 29 -3.61 11.18 -7.31
CA SER A 29 -3.19 11.26 -5.91
C SER A 29 -3.12 9.86 -5.29
N ASP A 30 -4.14 9.05 -5.49
CA ASP A 30 -4.20 7.65 -5.00
C ASP A 30 -3.01 6.84 -5.52
N ILE A 31 -2.75 6.86 -6.83
CA ILE A 31 -1.61 6.14 -7.43
C ILE A 31 -0.27 6.64 -6.86
N SER A 32 -0.11 7.96 -6.69
CA SER A 32 1.10 8.52 -6.08
C SER A 32 1.28 8.05 -4.64
N GLN A 33 0.19 7.97 -3.87
CA GLN A 33 0.17 7.50 -2.49
C GLN A 33 0.56 6.02 -2.43
N TYR A 34 0.00 5.16 -3.29
CA TYR A 34 0.34 3.73 -3.34
C TYR A 34 1.82 3.50 -3.66
N ILE A 35 2.39 4.28 -4.58
CA ILE A 35 3.82 4.22 -4.89
C ILE A 35 4.66 4.58 -3.65
N GLN A 36 4.27 5.62 -2.90
CA GLN A 36 4.96 5.99 -1.66
C GLN A 36 4.87 4.90 -0.59
N TRP A 37 3.68 4.30 -0.43
CA TRP A 37 3.45 3.19 0.48
C TRP A 37 4.29 1.97 0.12
N ALA A 38 4.40 1.63 -1.16
CA ALA A 38 5.27 0.56 -1.61
C ALA A 38 6.74 0.81 -1.25
N PHE A 39 7.24 2.03 -1.45
CA PHE A 39 8.60 2.38 -1.03
C PHE A 39 8.80 2.34 0.50
N GLU A 40 7.77 2.68 1.27
CA GLU A 40 7.80 2.55 2.72
C GLU A 40 7.85 1.09 3.15
N PHE A 41 7.02 0.25 2.54
CA PHE A 41 6.97 -1.17 2.79
C PHE A 41 8.31 -1.86 2.49
N GLU A 42 8.92 -1.58 1.33
CA GLU A 42 10.26 -2.07 0.97
C GLU A 42 11.32 -1.65 1.99
N ARG A 43 11.27 -0.40 2.47
CA ARG A 43 12.22 0.10 3.49
C ARG A 43 12.06 -0.64 4.81
N LEU A 44 10.83 -0.93 5.24
CA LEU A 44 10.54 -1.66 6.47
C LEU A 44 10.99 -3.12 6.39
N HIS A 45 11.01 -3.71 5.19
CA HIS A 45 11.28 -5.13 4.97
C HIS A 45 12.56 -5.42 4.16
N ASN A 46 13.49 -4.46 4.07
CA ASN A 46 14.75 -4.52 3.30
C ASN A 46 15.73 -5.66 3.70
N HIS A 47 15.39 -6.44 4.73
CA HIS A 47 16.18 -7.59 5.22
C HIS A 47 15.38 -8.90 5.28
N THR A 48 14.14 -8.90 4.77
CA THR A 48 13.26 -10.06 4.82
C THR A 48 13.48 -10.93 3.59
N ASP A 49 13.69 -12.23 3.80
CA ASP A 49 13.80 -13.20 2.72
C ASP A 49 12.42 -13.39 2.08
N TRP A 50 12.20 -12.73 0.93
CA TRP A 50 10.97 -12.76 0.13
C TRP A 50 10.52 -14.19 -0.24
N GLN A 51 11.41 -15.18 -0.17
CA GLN A 51 11.09 -16.58 -0.47
C GLN A 51 10.59 -17.37 0.75
N LYS A 52 10.58 -16.79 1.96
CA LYS A 52 10.24 -17.50 3.21
C LYS A 52 9.11 -16.87 4.01
N ALA A 53 8.82 -15.58 3.82
CA ALA A 53 7.69 -14.91 4.46
C ALA A 53 6.45 -14.95 3.55
N ASP A 54 5.25 -15.01 4.14
CA ASP A 54 3.99 -14.83 3.40
C ASP A 54 3.80 -13.34 3.11
N TYR A 55 4.58 -12.83 2.16
CA TYR A 55 4.68 -11.41 1.84
C TYR A 55 3.35 -10.82 1.37
N MET A 56 2.48 -11.64 0.79
CA MET A 56 1.13 -11.24 0.39
C MET A 56 0.31 -10.79 1.60
N LEU A 57 0.35 -11.55 2.70
CA LEU A 57 -0.34 -11.20 3.94
C LEU A 57 0.22 -9.90 4.55
N LEU A 58 1.54 -9.73 4.52
CA LEU A 58 2.18 -8.52 5.04
C LEU A 58 1.82 -7.28 4.23
N ILE A 59 1.74 -7.39 2.90
CA ILE A 59 1.29 -6.28 2.03
C ILE A 59 -0.19 -5.99 2.26
N GLU A 60 -1.02 -7.02 2.41
CA GLU A 60 -2.45 -6.90 2.74
C GLU A 60 -2.65 -6.12 4.04
N GLU A 61 -2.07 -6.61 5.14
CA GLU A 61 -2.15 -5.94 6.45
C GLU A 61 -1.62 -4.50 6.38
N PHE A 62 -0.50 -4.27 5.69
CA PHE A 62 0.07 -2.94 5.54
C PHE A 62 -0.84 -1.99 4.77
N ALA A 63 -1.38 -2.42 3.64
CA ALA A 63 -2.26 -1.61 2.79
C ALA A 63 -3.59 -1.29 3.50
N GLU A 64 -4.20 -2.27 4.17
CA GLU A 64 -5.44 -2.07 4.92
C GLU A 64 -5.26 -1.04 6.04
N ASN A 65 -4.18 -1.14 6.81
CA ASN A 65 -3.87 -0.16 7.85
C ASN A 65 -3.70 1.26 7.27
N LYS A 66 -3.03 1.40 6.12
CA LYS A 66 -2.85 2.69 5.47
C LYS A 66 -4.17 3.29 5.00
N ILE A 67 -5.03 2.49 4.36
CA ILE A 67 -6.36 2.90 3.91
C ILE A 67 -7.19 3.41 5.09
N GLN A 68 -7.24 2.64 6.19
CA GLN A 68 -7.97 3.02 7.39
C GLN A 68 -7.51 4.37 7.95
N ILE A 69 -6.19 4.59 8.04
CA ILE A 69 -5.62 5.86 8.52
C ILE A 69 -6.02 7.04 7.63
N GLU A 70 -5.99 6.89 6.30
CA GLU A 70 -6.38 7.96 5.38
C GLU A 70 -7.87 8.29 5.48
N GLU A 71 -8.73 7.27 5.62
CA GLU A 71 -10.18 7.47 5.79
C GLU A 71 -10.50 8.16 7.13
N GLU A 72 -9.88 7.73 8.22
CA GLU A 72 -10.01 8.37 9.53
C GLU A 72 -9.52 9.83 9.50
N THR A 73 -8.38 10.08 8.86
CA THR A 73 -7.82 11.43 8.71
C THR A 73 -8.76 12.32 7.89
N SER A 74 -9.31 11.79 6.80
CA SER A 74 -10.27 12.50 5.95
C SER A 74 -11.56 12.84 6.71
N LEU A 75 -12.05 11.94 7.57
CA LEU A 75 -13.22 12.19 8.42
C LEU A 75 -12.96 13.27 9.48
N LEU A 76 -11.75 13.35 10.03
CA LEU A 76 -11.38 14.37 11.01
C LEU A 76 -11.23 15.76 10.38
N LEU A 77 -10.70 15.85 9.15
CA LEU A 77 -10.50 17.12 8.46
C LEU A 77 -11.78 17.74 7.87
N ASN A 78 -12.82 16.92 7.68
CA ASN A 78 -14.12 17.35 7.14
C ASN A 78 -15.18 17.65 8.22
N ARG A 79 -14.78 17.76 9.50
CA ARG A 79 -15.63 18.18 10.63
C ARG A 79 -15.34 19.62 11.03
#